data_AF-A0A7Y9FQI7-F1
#
_entry.id   AF-A0A7Y9FQI7-F1
#
_cell.length_a   1.000
_cell.length_b   1.000
_cell.length_c   1.000
_cell.angle_alpha   90.00
_cell.angle_beta   90.00
_cell.angle_gamma   90.00
#
_symmetry.space_group_name_H-M   'P 1'
#
loop_
_entity.id
_entity.type
_entity.pdbx_description
1 polymer ?
#
loop_
_entity_poly.entity_id
_entity_poly.type
_entity_poly.pdbx_seq_one_letter_code
_entity_poly.pdbx_strand_id
1 'polypeptide(L)'
;MKGKVGKSNDNRISLTVHLQPNEALLVDAAASRARMTRHDLARDLLLARATDDTPVLACLARLIAIHHRLDHARLLDDELRAEIVAAVRELTRAARAEVDG
;
A
#
# COMPACT_ATOMS: atom_id res chain seq x y z
N MET A 1 -2.40 31.04 26.63
CA MET A 1 -1.84 30.79 25.29
C MET A 1 -2.55 29.58 24.70
N LYS A 2 -3.35 29.72 23.64
CA LYS A 2 -4.02 28.59 22.97
C LYS A 2 -3.15 28.15 21.79
N GLY A 3 -2.45 27.02 21.94
CA GLY A 3 -1.70 26.40 20.84
C GLY A 3 -2.67 25.88 19.79
N LYS A 4 -2.57 26.41 18.56
CA LYS A 4 -3.26 25.86 17.39
C LYS A 4 -2.60 24.51 17.06
N VAL A 5 -3.37 23.42 17.22
CA VAL A 5 -2.97 22.09 16.74
C VAL A 5 -2.89 22.17 15.21
N GLY A 6 -1.70 21.89 14.67
CA GLY A 6 -1.47 21.82 13.23
C GLY A 6 -2.39 20.76 12.62
N LYS A 7 -3.16 21.15 11.59
CA LYS A 7 -3.88 20.19 10.73
C LYS A 7 -2.83 19.32 10.05
N SER A 8 -2.79 18.04 10.41
CA SER A 8 -2.09 17.02 9.62
C SER A 8 -2.68 17.03 8.19
N ASN A 9 -1.83 17.15 7.17
CA ASN A 9 -2.26 17.05 5.79
C ASN A 9 -2.59 15.58 5.48
N ASP A 10 -3.87 15.25 5.50
CA ASP A 10 -4.43 13.95 5.11
C ASP A 10 -4.25 13.77 3.59
N ASN A 11 -3.10 13.25 3.18
CA ASN A 11 -2.78 12.99 1.77
C ASN A 11 -3.37 11.63 1.32
N ARG A 12 -4.68 11.61 1.09
CA ARG A 12 -5.38 10.47 0.49
C ARG A 12 -5.22 10.47 -1.02
N ILE A 13 -4.67 9.40 -1.58
CA ILE A 13 -4.67 9.15 -3.02
C ILE A 13 -5.83 8.22 -3.32
N SER A 14 -6.83 8.74 -4.06
CA SER A 14 -7.97 7.96 -4.55
C SER A 14 -7.77 7.64 -6.02
N LEU A 15 -7.84 6.36 -6.38
CA LEU A 15 -7.80 5.89 -7.77
C LEU A 15 -9.19 5.42 -8.16
N THR A 16 -9.71 5.94 -9.27
CA THR A 16 -11.00 5.54 -9.83
C THR A 16 -10.77 4.66 -11.05
N VAL A 17 -11.36 3.47 -11.04
CA VAL A 17 -11.34 2.55 -12.17
C VAL A 17 -12.75 2.49 -12.77
N HIS A 18 -12.86 2.81 -14.05
CA HIS A 18 -14.12 2.72 -14.79
C HIS A 18 -14.25 1.31 -15.38
N LEU A 19 -15.37 0.65 -15.09
CA LEU A 19 -15.68 -0.69 -15.54
C LEU A 19 -16.93 -0.68 -16.40
N GLN A 20 -16.96 -1.54 -17.42
CA GLN A 20 -18.18 -1.87 -18.15
C GLN A 20 -19.14 -2.68 -17.25
N PRO A 21 -20.45 -2.69 -17.54
CA PRO A 21 -21.43 -3.38 -16.68
C PRO A 21 -21.14 -4.86 -16.45
N ASN A 22 -20.67 -5.56 -17.48
CA ASN A 22 -20.27 -6.97 -17.39
C ASN A 22 -19.01 -7.17 -16.52
N GLU A 23 -18.05 -6.27 -16.60
CA GLU A 23 -16.83 -6.31 -15.78
C GLU A 23 -17.14 -6.05 -14.30
N ALA A 24 -18.04 -5.11 -14.01
CA ALA A 24 -18.48 -4.84 -12.64
C ALA A 24 -19.12 -6.07 -11.98
N LEU A 25 -19.96 -6.82 -12.72
CA LEU A 25 -20.56 -8.07 -12.24
C LEU A 25 -19.51 -9.13 -11.89
N LEU A 26 -18.45 -9.23 -12.69
CA LEU A 26 -17.35 -10.17 -12.44
C LEU A 26 -16.58 -9.80 -11.18
N VAL A 27 -16.31 -8.50 -10.96
CA VAL A 27 -15.63 -7.99 -9.76
C VAL A 27 -16.50 -8.22 -8.52
N ASP A 28 -17.81 -7.97 -8.59
CA ASP A 28 -18.75 -8.22 -7.49
C ASP A 28 -18.79 -9.71 -7.11
N ALA A 29 -18.85 -10.59 -8.12
CA ALA A 29 -18.83 -12.04 -7.89
C ALA A 29 -17.50 -12.51 -7.28
N ALA A 30 -16.37 -11.95 -7.73
CA ALA A 30 -15.06 -12.27 -7.18
C ALA A 30 -14.91 -11.79 -5.73
N ALA A 31 -15.36 -10.58 -5.42
CA ALA A 31 -15.33 -10.01 -4.08
C ALA A 31 -16.20 -10.84 -3.12
N SER A 32 -17.39 -11.25 -3.56
CA SER A 32 -18.28 -12.12 -2.81
C SER A 32 -17.65 -13.48 -2.50
N ARG A 33 -17.01 -14.13 -3.49
CA ARG A 33 -16.29 -15.41 -3.27
C ARG A 33 -15.14 -15.27 -2.28
N ALA A 34 -14.42 -14.15 -2.32
CA ALA A 34 -13.33 -13.83 -1.41
C ALA A 34 -13.79 -13.31 -0.03
N ARG A 35 -15.10 -13.09 0.16
CA ARG A 35 -15.68 -12.44 1.35
C ARG A 35 -15.10 -11.05 1.63
N MET A 36 -14.80 -10.30 0.58
CA MET A 36 -14.21 -8.97 0.62
C MET A 36 -15.16 -7.94 0.00
N THR A 37 -14.93 -6.65 0.28
CA THR A 37 -15.55 -5.59 -0.50
C THR A 37 -14.85 -5.46 -1.85
N ARG A 38 -15.51 -4.85 -2.85
CA ARG A 38 -14.86 -4.52 -4.13
C ARG A 38 -13.60 -3.67 -3.95
N HIS A 39 -13.62 -2.76 -2.99
CA HIS A 39 -12.49 -1.89 -2.68
C HIS A 39 -11.32 -2.70 -2.13
N ASP A 40 -11.57 -3.58 -1.16
CA ASP A 40 -10.52 -4.41 -0.57
C ASP A 40 -9.94 -5.39 -1.59
N LEU A 41 -10.79 -6.01 -2.41
CA LEU A 41 -10.33 -6.89 -3.50
C LEU A 41 -9.48 -6.13 -4.53
N ALA A 42 -9.91 -4.93 -4.95
CA ALA A 42 -9.17 -4.12 -5.90
C ALA A 42 -7.83 -3.65 -5.32
N ARG A 43 -7.81 -3.27 -4.04
CA ARG A 43 -6.58 -2.93 -3.33
C ARG A 43 -5.65 -4.13 -3.27
N ASP A 44 -6.13 -5.30 -2.85
CA ASP A 44 -5.30 -6.50 -2.74
C ASP A 44 -4.74 -6.93 -4.09
N LEU A 45 -5.54 -6.89 -5.16
CA LEU A 45 -5.08 -7.22 -6.52
C LEU A 45 -4.07 -6.20 -7.06
N LEU A 46 -4.29 -4.91 -6.84
CA LEU A 46 -3.38 -3.86 -7.28
C LEU A 46 -2.06 -3.94 -6.52
N LEU A 47 -2.11 -4.14 -5.20
CA LEU A 47 -0.93 -4.27 -4.37
C LEU A 47 -0.17 -5.57 -4.67
N ALA A 48 -0.88 -6.68 -4.93
CA ALA A 48 -0.29 -7.96 -5.33
C ALA A 48 0.37 -7.91 -6.72
N ARG A 49 -0.29 -7.32 -7.73
CA ARG A 49 0.32 -7.15 -9.07
C ARG A 49 1.48 -6.16 -9.06
N ALA A 50 1.36 -5.08 -8.30
CA ALA A 50 2.46 -4.15 -8.10
C ALA A 50 3.68 -4.85 -7.48
N THR A 51 3.47 -5.87 -6.64
CA THR A 51 4.54 -6.68 -6.06
C THR A 51 5.25 -7.57 -7.08
N ASP A 52 4.52 -8.10 -8.07
CA ASP A 52 5.05 -9.06 -9.03
C ASP A 52 5.70 -8.42 -10.27
N ASP A 53 5.12 -7.36 -10.86
CA ASP A 53 5.59 -6.78 -12.13
C ASP A 53 6.41 -5.48 -11.97
N THR A 54 6.42 -4.88 -10.79
CA THR A 54 7.08 -3.59 -10.51
C THR A 54 7.72 -3.56 -9.11
N PRO A 55 8.91 -4.14 -8.93
CA PRO A 55 9.53 -4.33 -7.62
C PRO A 55 9.76 -3.02 -6.84
N VAL A 56 9.89 -1.87 -7.50
CA VAL A 56 9.92 -0.56 -6.81
C VAL A 56 8.55 -0.16 -6.26
N LEU A 57 7.47 -0.37 -7.02
CA LEU A 57 6.10 -0.08 -6.58
C LEU A 57 5.70 -0.98 -5.40
N ALA A 58 6.14 -2.24 -5.43
CA ALA A 58 6.07 -3.20 -4.34
C ALA A 58 6.68 -2.65 -3.03
N CYS A 59 7.90 -2.13 -3.13
CA CYS A 59 8.63 -1.58 -2.00
C CYS A 59 7.95 -0.32 -1.46
N LEU A 60 7.44 0.54 -2.36
CA LEU A 60 6.70 1.74 -1.99
C LEU A 60 5.39 1.39 -1.25
N ALA A 61 4.63 0.41 -1.72
CA ALA A 61 3.43 -0.07 -1.03
C ALA A 61 3.74 -0.59 0.38
N ARG A 62 4.82 -1.36 0.53
CA ARG A 62 5.30 -1.87 1.82
C ARG A 62 5.69 -0.74 2.78
N LEU A 63 6.39 0.29 2.29
CA LEU A 63 6.76 1.47 3.08
C LEU A 63 5.53 2.28 3.51
N ILE A 64 4.50 2.38 2.68
CA ILE A 64 3.23 3.02 3.04
C ILE A 64 2.53 2.24 4.16
N ALA A 65 2.50 0.90 4.10
CA ALA A 65 1.92 0.07 5.15
C ALA A 65 2.67 0.23 6.49
N ILE A 66 4.00 0.28 6.45
CA ILE A 66 4.86 0.55 7.62
C ILE A 66 4.58 1.95 8.19
N HIS A 67 4.46 2.96 7.33
CA HIS A 67 4.13 4.33 7.75
C HIS A 67 2.80 4.39 8.51
N HIS A 68 1.75 3.72 8.01
CA HIS A 68 0.47 3.64 8.73
C HIS A 68 0.57 2.95 10.08
N ARG A 69 1.40 1.90 10.20
CA ARG A 69 1.63 1.23 11.50
C ARG A 69 2.36 2.14 12.47
N LEU A 70 3.32 2.93 11.99
CA LEU A 70 4.05 3.92 12.79
C LEU A 70 3.14 5.04 13.31
N ASP A 71 2.17 5.51 12.51
CA ASP A 71 1.22 6.54 12.92
C ASP A 71 0.36 6.12 14.12
N HIS A 72 0.17 4.81 14.31
CA HIS A 72 -0.58 4.24 15.42
C HIS A 72 0.31 3.70 16.54
N ALA A 73 1.63 3.66 16.34
CA ALA A 73 2.58 3.13 17.30
C ALA A 73 2.94 4.20 18.34
N ARG A 74 2.72 3.91 19.63
CA ARG A 74 3.24 4.74 20.74
C ARG A 74 4.73 4.55 20.97
N LEU A 75 5.25 3.37 20.66
CA LEU A 75 6.65 2.98 20.77
C LEU A 75 7.02 2.14 19.55
N LEU A 76 8.26 2.28 19.09
CA LEU A 76 8.81 1.46 18.04
C LEU A 76 9.32 0.14 18.63
N ASP A 77 8.57 -0.94 18.45
CA ASP A 77 8.99 -2.28 18.81
C ASP A 77 10.04 -2.84 17.83
N ASP A 78 10.70 -3.92 18.24
CA ASP A 78 11.80 -4.53 17.48
C ASP A 78 11.34 -5.20 16.19
N GLU A 79 10.09 -5.65 16.14
CA GLU A 79 9.48 -6.25 14.96
C GLU A 79 9.29 -5.20 13.86
N LEU A 80 8.65 -4.08 14.18
CA LEU A 80 8.44 -2.96 13.27
C LEU A 80 9.77 -2.32 12.86
N ARG A 81 10.75 -2.27 13.77
CA ARG A 81 12.12 -1.83 13.46
C ARG A 81 12.79 -2.74 12.43
N ALA A 82 12.70 -4.06 12.58
CA ALA A 82 13.25 -5.02 11.64
C ALA A 82 12.56 -4.91 10.27
N GLU A 83 11.25 -4.71 10.26
CA GLU A 83 10.44 -4.56 9.04
C GLU A 83 10.79 -3.29 8.26
N ILE A 84 11.00 -2.16 8.95
CA ILE A 84 11.50 -0.91 8.34
C ILE A 84 12.85 -1.15 7.65
N VAL A 85 13.79 -1.77 8.35
CA VAL A 85 15.13 -2.02 7.81
C VAL A 85 15.06 -2.96 6.60
N ALA A 86 14.23 -3.99 6.65
CA ALA A 86 14.01 -4.90 5.53
C ALA A 86 13.44 -4.18 4.30
N ALA A 87 12.38 -3.38 4.48
CA ALA A 87 11.76 -2.62 3.40
C ALA A 87 12.71 -1.61 2.74
N VAL A 88 13.54 -0.92 3.52
CA VAL A 88 14.55 0.02 2.99
C VAL A 88 15.63 -0.72 2.18
N ARG A 89 16.09 -1.88 2.65
CA ARG A 89 17.07 -2.71 1.92
C ARG A 89 16.50 -3.22 0.61
N GLU A 90 15.25 -3.68 0.62
CA GLU A 90 14.56 -4.13 -0.58
C GLU A 90 14.36 -3.01 -1.59
N LEU A 91 13.94 -1.82 -1.17
CA LEU A 91 13.83 -0.65 -2.04
C LEU A 91 15.18 -0.30 -2.68
N THR A 92 16.24 -0.29 -1.87
CA THR A 92 17.60 -0.01 -2.37
C THR A 92 18.03 -1.03 -3.42
N ARG A 93 17.71 -2.32 -3.21
CA ARG A 93 18.00 -3.39 -4.17
C ARG A 93 17.18 -3.24 -5.45
N ALA A 94 15.88 -2.97 -5.34
CA ALA A 94 15.00 -2.76 -6.49
C ALA A 94 15.43 -1.55 -7.33
N ALA A 95 15.76 -0.43 -6.68
CA ALA A 95 16.23 0.79 -7.34
C ALA A 95 17.55 0.57 -8.09
N ARG A 96 18.46 -0.26 -7.56
CA ARG A 96 19.70 -0.61 -8.28
C ARG A 96 19.44 -1.47 -9.51
N ALA A 97 18.54 -2.45 -9.39
CA ALA A 97 18.18 -3.31 -10.50
C ALA A 97 17.56 -2.54 -11.69
N GLU A 98 16.88 -1.43 -11.43
CA GLU A 98 16.37 -0.53 -12.50
C GLU A 98 17.45 0.31 -13.19
N VAL A 99 18.60 0.52 -12.55
CA VAL A 99 19.74 1.24 -13.16
C VAL A 99 20.60 0.31 -14.02
N ASP A 100 20.66 -0.97 -13.64
CA ASP A 100 21.52 -1.97 -14.27
C ASP A 100 20.82 -2.78 -15.39
N GLY A 101 19.51 -2.61 -15.58
CA GLY A 101 18.67 -3.32 -16.57
C GLY A 101 18.15 -2.43 -17.69
#